data_AF-A0A1J3IV56-F1
#
_entry.id   AF-A0A1J3IV56-F1
#
_cell.length_a   1.000
_cell.length_b   1.000
_cell.length_c   1.000
_cell.angle_alpha   90.00
_cell.angle_beta   90.00
_cell.angle_gamma   90.00
#
_symmetry.space_group_name_H-M   'P 1'
#
loop_
_entity.id
_entity.type
_entity.pdbx_description
1 polymer ?
#
loop_
_entity_poly.entity_id
_entity_poly.type
_entity_poly.pdbx_seq_one_letter_code
_entity_poly.pdbx_strand_id
1 'polypeptide(L)'
;MGQDNAEAANNVSKWTGTVYIFSLLGAFLSDSYWGRYKTCAIFQASFVAGLVLLSLSTGALLLEPSGCGVEDSPCKPHSTVKTVLFYLSVYLIALGYGGYQPNIATFGADQFDADDSVEGHSKIAFFSYFYLALNLGSLFS
;
A
#
# COMPACT_ATOMS: atom_id res chain seq x y z
N MET A 1 3.59 -20.18 2.92
CA MET A 1 5.03 -20.14 2.60
C MET A 1 5.92 -20.86 3.60
N GLY A 2 5.44 -21.32 4.77
CA GLY A 2 6.24 -22.16 5.69
C GLY A 2 7.53 -21.48 6.19
N GLN A 3 7.55 -20.15 6.26
CA GLN A 3 8.71 -19.38 6.70
C GLN A 3 8.83 -19.42 8.23
N ASP A 4 10.05 -19.40 8.72
CA ASP A 4 10.32 -19.18 10.14
C ASP A 4 9.98 -17.74 10.56
N ASN A 5 9.69 -17.54 11.84
CA ASN A 5 9.34 -16.23 12.40
C ASN A 5 10.41 -15.16 12.13
N ALA A 6 11.70 -15.52 12.21
CA ALA A 6 12.79 -14.57 11.96
C ALA A 6 12.84 -14.13 10.49
N GLU A 7 12.62 -15.08 9.57
CA GLU A 7 12.61 -14.80 8.14
C GLU A 7 11.38 -13.96 7.74
N ALA A 8 10.22 -14.31 8.27
CA ALA A 8 8.98 -13.56 8.05
C ALA A 8 9.10 -12.10 8.55
N ALA A 9 9.62 -11.90 9.77
CA ALA A 9 9.85 -10.58 10.33
C ALA A 9 10.81 -9.75 9.46
N ASN A 10 11.92 -10.34 9.01
CA ASN A 10 12.87 -9.68 8.12
C ASN A 10 12.23 -9.27 6.78
N ASN A 11 11.37 -10.12 6.20
CA ASN A 11 10.66 -9.80 4.96
C ASN A 11 9.69 -8.64 5.14
N VAL A 12 8.97 -8.59 6.26
CA VAL A 12 8.10 -7.45 6.60
C VAL A 12 8.94 -6.18 6.78
N SER A 13 10.05 -6.23 7.50
CA SER A 13 10.94 -5.06 7.68
C SER A 13 11.49 -4.55 6.34
N LYS A 14 11.90 -5.45 5.44
CA LYS A 14 12.32 -5.08 4.08
C LYS A 14 11.18 -4.42 3.31
N TRP A 15 10.00 -5.01 3.35
CA TRP A 15 8.82 -4.46 2.69
C TRP A 15 8.48 -3.05 3.21
N THR A 16 8.44 -2.86 4.52
CA THR A 16 8.25 -1.54 5.15
C THR A 16 9.33 -0.55 4.71
N GLY A 17 10.60 -0.97 4.67
CA GLY A 17 11.69 -0.14 4.15
C GLY A 17 11.47 0.29 2.70
N THR A 18 11.00 -0.62 1.84
CA THR A 18 10.69 -0.28 0.44
C THR A 18 9.53 0.70 0.31
N VAL A 19 8.50 0.62 1.16
CA VAL A 19 7.41 1.60 1.19
C VAL A 19 7.96 3.00 1.43
N TYR A 20 8.83 3.18 2.43
CA TYR A 20 9.43 4.50 2.73
C TYR A 20 10.30 5.04 1.59
N ILE A 21 11.08 4.17 0.93
CA ILE A 21 11.86 4.57 -0.25
C ILE A 21 10.92 5.06 -1.37
N PHE A 22 9.84 4.33 -1.62
CA PHE A 22 8.84 4.74 -2.62
C PHE A 22 8.10 6.01 -2.23
N SER A 23 7.92 6.30 -0.94
CA SER A 23 7.38 7.59 -0.50
C SER A 23 8.28 8.77 -0.86
N LEU A 24 9.59 8.63 -0.67
CA LEU A 24 10.55 9.66 -1.10
C LEU A 24 10.52 9.86 -2.62
N LEU A 25 10.50 8.75 -3.37
CA LEU A 25 10.42 8.79 -4.84
C LEU A 25 9.10 9.41 -5.33
N GLY A 26 7.97 9.05 -4.71
CA GLY A 26 6.66 9.57 -5.06
C GLY A 26 6.55 11.07 -4.80
N ALA A 27 7.06 11.55 -3.67
CA ALA A 27 7.13 12.99 -3.38
C ALA A 27 7.99 13.73 -4.42
N PHE A 28 9.19 13.22 -4.71
CA PHE A 28 10.08 13.81 -5.70
C PHE A 28 9.44 13.88 -7.11
N LEU A 29 8.80 12.81 -7.57
CA LEU A 29 8.12 12.76 -8.87
C LEU A 29 6.94 13.73 -8.95
N SER A 30 6.18 13.87 -7.86
CA SER A 30 5.09 14.84 -7.72
C SER A 30 5.56 16.27 -7.89
N ASP A 31 6.63 16.65 -7.19
CA ASP A 31 7.09 18.03 -7.15
C ASP A 31 7.91 18.42 -8.39
N SER A 32 8.63 17.47 -9.00
CA SER A 32 9.59 17.79 -10.08
C SER A 32 9.11 17.52 -11.50
N TYR A 33 8.22 16.53 -11.73
CA TYR A 33 7.94 16.05 -13.09
C TYR A 33 6.47 15.94 -13.45
N TRP A 34 5.68 15.24 -12.63
CA TRP A 34 4.33 14.82 -13.02
C TRP A 34 3.22 15.73 -12.47
N GLY A 35 3.50 16.47 -11.40
CA GLY A 35 2.49 17.21 -10.64
C GLY A 35 1.68 16.30 -9.72
N ARG A 36 1.06 16.92 -8.71
CA ARG A 36 0.39 16.24 -7.59
C ARG A 36 -0.73 15.28 -8.03
N TYR A 37 -1.61 15.73 -8.92
CA TYR A 37 -2.74 14.92 -9.39
C TYR A 37 -2.30 13.63 -10.12
N LYS A 38 -1.41 13.75 -11.12
CA LYS A 38 -0.98 12.61 -11.93
C LYS A 38 -0.21 11.59 -11.09
N THR A 39 0.65 12.07 -10.19
CA THR A 39 1.38 11.22 -9.26
C THR A 39 0.43 10.43 -8.37
N CYS A 40 -0.52 11.10 -7.70
CA CYS A 40 -1.54 10.42 -6.90
C CYS A 40 -2.31 9.38 -7.71
N ALA A 41 -2.79 9.72 -8.91
CA ALA A 41 -3.60 8.81 -9.72
C ALA A 41 -2.82 7.56 -10.18
N ILE A 42 -1.57 7.72 -10.64
CA ILE A 42 -0.75 6.60 -11.14
C ILE A 42 -0.36 5.65 -10.00
N PHE A 43 0.07 6.18 -8.86
CA PHE A 43 0.43 5.37 -7.71
C PHE A 43 -0.80 4.70 -7.07
N GLN A 44 -1.95 5.38 -7.02
CA GLN A 44 -3.21 4.77 -6.58
C GLN A 44 -3.66 3.63 -7.49
N ALA A 45 -3.56 3.80 -8.82
CA ALA A 45 -3.86 2.73 -9.77
C ALA A 45 -2.93 1.52 -9.59
N SER A 46 -1.65 1.77 -9.34
CA SER A 46 -0.65 0.72 -9.04
C SER A 46 -1.00 -0.02 -7.74
N PHE A 47 -1.39 0.69 -6.68
CA PHE A 47 -1.83 0.10 -5.42
C PHE A 47 -3.05 -0.82 -5.61
N VAL A 48 -4.08 -0.36 -6.33
CA VAL A 48 -5.28 -1.15 -6.62
C VAL A 48 -4.94 -2.39 -7.45
N ALA A 49 -4.09 -2.26 -8.46
CA ALA A 49 -3.62 -3.40 -9.25
C ALA A 49 -2.87 -4.43 -8.39
N GLY A 50 -2.04 -3.97 -7.46
CA GLY A 50 -1.35 -4.82 -6.48
C GLY A 50 -2.32 -5.57 -5.57
N LEU A 51 -3.35 -4.89 -5.05
CA LEU A 51 -4.41 -5.52 -4.25
C LEU A 51 -5.20 -6.55 -5.06
N VAL A 52 -5.58 -6.24 -6.30
CA VAL A 52 -6.27 -7.20 -7.18
C VAL A 52 -5.41 -8.43 -7.44
N LEU A 53 -4.13 -8.25 -7.77
CA LEU A 53 -3.20 -9.37 -7.96
C LEU A 53 -3.03 -10.20 -6.69
N LEU A 54 -2.92 -9.55 -5.53
CA LEU A 54 -2.84 -10.23 -4.25
C LEU A 54 -4.11 -11.03 -3.98
N SER A 55 -5.29 -10.42 -4.14
CA SER A 55 -6.60 -11.09 -3.98
C SER A 55 -6.79 -12.25 -4.96
N LEU A 56 -6.31 -12.16 -6.20
CA LEU A 56 -6.34 -13.28 -7.14
C LEU A 56 -5.38 -14.40 -6.71
N SER A 57 -4.21 -14.04 -6.19
CA SER A 57 -3.23 -15.00 -5.67
C SER A 57 -3.72 -15.74 -4.43
N THR A 58 -4.58 -15.12 -3.62
CA THR A 58 -5.10 -15.70 -2.37
C THR A 58 -6.49 -16.30 -2.51
N GLY A 59 -7.40 -15.65 -3.25
CA GLY A 59 -8.83 -15.98 -3.33
C GLY A 59 -9.26 -16.87 -4.49
N ALA A 60 -8.54 -16.87 -5.63
CA ALA A 60 -8.92 -17.68 -6.80
C ALA A 60 -8.06 -18.94 -6.97
N LEU A 61 -6.81 -18.94 -6.48
CA LEU A 61 -5.86 -20.05 -6.65
C LEU A 61 -4.96 -20.24 -5.41
N LEU A 62 -5.37 -21.16 -4.54
CA LEU A 62 -4.44 -22.26 -4.21
C LEU A 62 -3.21 -21.81 -3.35
N LEU A 63 -3.45 -20.97 -2.35
CA LEU A 63 -2.59 -20.80 -1.17
C LEU A 63 -3.05 -21.67 0.01
N GLU A 64 -4.05 -22.54 -0.18
CA GLU A 64 -4.20 -23.72 0.66
C GLU A 64 -3.03 -24.64 0.32
N PRO A 65 -2.04 -24.80 1.21
CA PRO A 65 -1.04 -25.83 1.02
C PRO A 65 -1.74 -27.18 1.12
N SER A 66 -1.95 -27.84 -0.02
CA SER A 66 -2.54 -29.17 -0.07
C SER A 66 -1.71 -30.13 0.80
N GLY A 67 -2.30 -30.65 1.87
CA GLY A 67 -1.67 -31.62 2.77
C GLY A 67 -1.04 -31.06 4.05
N CYS A 68 -1.30 -29.81 4.44
CA CYS A 68 -0.96 -29.35 5.79
C CYS A 68 -2.06 -29.71 6.80
N GLY A 69 -1.68 -30.21 7.98
CA GLY A 69 -2.62 -30.58 9.04
C GLY A 69 -2.85 -32.08 9.23
N VAL A 70 -2.11 -32.93 8.52
CA VAL A 70 -2.01 -34.37 8.80
C VAL A 70 -0.74 -34.61 9.61
N GLU A 71 -0.86 -35.23 10.79
CA GLU A 71 0.25 -35.53 11.71
C GLU A 71 1.49 -36.06 10.95
N ASP A 72 2.65 -35.49 11.27
CA ASP A 72 4.00 -35.84 10.78
C ASP A 72 4.33 -35.65 9.28
N SER A 73 3.46 -35.01 8.48
CA SER A 73 3.81 -34.69 7.07
C SER A 73 4.20 -33.22 6.87
N PRO A 74 5.39 -32.92 6.30
CA PRO A 74 5.75 -31.56 5.94
C PRO A 74 4.85 -31.05 4.81
N CYS A 75 4.38 -29.82 4.95
CA CYS A 75 3.60 -29.12 3.95
C CYS A 75 4.28 -29.16 2.58
N LYS A 76 3.52 -29.52 1.52
CA LYS A 76 4.05 -29.46 0.15
C LYS A 76 4.50 -28.04 -0.19
N PRO A 77 5.67 -27.88 -0.84
CA PRO A 77 6.16 -26.57 -1.22
C PRO A 77 5.20 -25.89 -2.20
N HIS A 78 5.02 -24.58 -2.04
CA HIS A 78 4.21 -23.79 -2.96
C HIS A 78 4.87 -23.75 -4.35
N SER A 79 4.04 -23.71 -5.39
CA SER A 79 4.52 -23.53 -6.77
C SER A 79 5.29 -22.21 -6.90
N THR A 80 6.45 -22.24 -7.55
CA THR A 80 7.30 -21.07 -7.81
C THR A 80 6.53 -19.90 -8.41
N VAL A 81 5.59 -20.17 -9.33
CA VAL A 81 4.78 -19.14 -9.98
C VAL A 81 3.94 -18.37 -8.96
N LYS A 82 3.36 -19.05 -7.96
CA LYS A 82 2.54 -18.42 -6.92
C LYS A 82 3.37 -17.56 -5.99
N THR A 83 4.56 -18.03 -5.62
CA THR A 83 5.49 -17.26 -4.80
C THR A 83 5.93 -15.99 -5.51
N VAL A 84 6.24 -16.06 -6.81
CA VAL A 84 6.60 -14.88 -7.61
C VAL A 84 5.42 -13.91 -7.72
N LEU A 85 4.22 -14.40 -8.02
CA LEU A 85 3.02 -13.56 -8.09
C LEU A 85 2.70 -12.88 -6.76
N PHE A 86 2.87 -13.59 -5.65
CA PHE A 86 2.73 -13.01 -4.31
C PHE A 86 3.72 -11.87 -4.13
N TYR A 87 5.03 -12.11 -4.25
CA TYR A 87 6.03 -11.05 -4.04
C TYR A 87 5.83 -9.86 -4.99
N LEU A 88 5.52 -10.13 -6.26
CA LEU A 88 5.19 -9.09 -7.24
C LEU A 88 4.02 -8.22 -6.75
N SER A 89 2.94 -8.84 -6.26
CA SER A 89 1.77 -8.12 -5.74
C SER A 89 2.12 -7.27 -4.51
N VAL A 90 2.86 -7.80 -3.53
CA VAL A 90 3.19 -7.05 -2.31
C VAL A 90 4.15 -5.88 -2.59
N TYR A 91 5.08 -6.04 -3.55
CA TYR A 91 5.96 -4.94 -3.97
C TYR A 91 5.24 -3.90 -4.84
N LEU A 92 4.23 -4.30 -5.63
CA LEU A 92 3.38 -3.36 -6.35
C LEU A 92 2.50 -2.55 -5.40
N ILE A 93 2.00 -3.18 -4.32
CA ILE A 93 1.33 -2.51 -3.21
C ILE A 93 2.29 -1.53 -2.54
N ALA A 94 3.54 -1.92 -2.27
CA ALA A 94 4.53 -1.03 -1.65
C ALA A 94 4.81 0.21 -2.50
N LEU A 95 4.96 0.02 -3.82
CA LEU A 95 5.14 1.11 -4.78
C LEU A 95 3.95 2.07 -4.76
N GLY A 96 2.73 1.53 -4.88
CA GLY A 96 1.52 2.34 -4.90
C GLY A 96 1.29 3.08 -3.60
N TYR A 97 1.19 2.36 -2.48
CA TYR A 97 0.95 2.91 -1.15
C TYR A 97 2.01 3.93 -0.76
N GLY A 98 3.29 3.59 -0.91
CA GLY A 98 4.39 4.49 -0.62
C GLY A 98 4.31 5.76 -1.45
N GLY A 99 4.07 5.65 -2.76
CA GLY A 99 4.16 6.77 -3.70
C GLY A 99 3.00 7.78 -3.65
N TYR A 100 1.76 7.36 -3.41
CA TYR A 100 0.63 8.30 -3.37
C TYR A 100 0.46 8.97 -2.00
N GLN A 101 0.77 8.24 -0.91
CA GLN A 101 0.49 8.67 0.46
C GLN A 101 1.05 10.07 0.84
N PRO A 102 2.29 10.45 0.50
CA PRO A 102 2.81 11.79 0.84
C PRO A 102 2.13 12.91 0.05
N ASN A 103 1.54 12.60 -1.11
CA ASN A 103 1.01 13.57 -2.06
C ASN A 103 -0.49 13.83 -1.89
N ILE A 104 -1.24 12.92 -1.26
CA ILE A 104 -2.71 13.04 -1.16
C ILE A 104 -3.14 14.20 -0.27
N ALA A 105 -2.41 14.46 0.82
CA ALA A 105 -2.70 15.55 1.74
C ALA A 105 -2.41 16.92 1.09
N THR A 106 -1.28 17.05 0.39
CA THR A 106 -0.92 18.28 -0.32
C THR A 106 -1.86 18.54 -1.49
N PHE A 107 -2.24 17.50 -2.24
CA PHE A 107 -3.26 17.61 -3.28
C PHE A 107 -4.62 18.06 -2.72
N GLY A 108 -5.04 17.54 -1.57
CA GLY A 108 -6.27 17.97 -0.89
C GLY A 108 -6.18 19.42 -0.40
N ALA A 109 -5.02 19.84 0.11
CA ALA A 109 -4.79 21.22 0.53
C ALA A 109 -4.90 22.24 -0.62
N ASP A 110 -4.54 21.84 -1.84
CA ASP A 110 -4.60 22.67 -3.05
C ASP A 110 -6.03 22.89 -3.58
N GLN A 111 -7.03 22.18 -3.04
CA GLN A 111 -8.42 22.36 -3.45
C GLN A 111 -9.10 23.57 -2.79
N PHE A 112 -8.42 24.23 -1.86
CA PHE A 112 -8.96 25.37 -1.11
C PHE A 112 -8.06 26.59 -1.30
N ASP A 113 -8.65 27.70 -1.71
CA ASP A 113 -7.99 28.99 -1.74
C ASP A 113 -7.73 29.48 -0.31
N ALA A 114 -6.50 29.93 -0.06
CA ALA A 114 -6.10 30.45 1.24
C ALA A 114 -6.54 31.91 1.44
N ASP A 115 -6.77 32.63 0.34
CA ASP A 115 -7.15 34.05 0.38
C ASP A 115 -8.68 34.23 0.55
N ASP A 116 -9.46 33.16 0.37
CA ASP A 116 -10.90 33.14 0.67
C ASP A 116 -11.14 32.66 2.12
N SER A 117 -11.67 33.55 2.96
CA SER A 117 -12.00 33.27 4.36
C SER A 117 -12.99 32.10 4.59
N VAL A 118 -13.87 31.81 3.62
CA VAL A 118 -14.84 30.70 3.68
C VAL A 118 -14.16 29.38 3.30
N GLU A 119 -13.33 29.38 2.25
CA GLU A 119 -12.59 28.19 1.84
C GLU A 119 -11.50 27.82 2.86
N GLY A 120 -10.87 28.81 3.49
CA GLY A 120 -9.91 28.61 4.58
C GLY A 120 -10.50 27.86 5.77
N HIS A 121 -11.72 28.20 6.21
CA HIS A 121 -12.42 27.44 7.25
C HIS A 121 -12.78 26.03 6.78
N SER A 122 -13.19 25.87 5.53
CA SER A 122 -13.54 24.57 4.94
C SER A 122 -12.33 23.63 4.87
N LYS A 123 -11.13 24.17 4.60
CA LYS A 123 -9.85 23.44 4.63
C LYS A 123 -9.54 22.86 6.01
N ILE A 124 -9.75 23.63 7.08
CA ILE A 124 -9.54 23.17 8.47
C ILE A 124 -10.49 22.02 8.79
N ALA A 125 -11.76 22.16 8.43
CA ALA A 125 -12.75 21.10 8.61
C ALA A 125 -12.36 19.83 7.83
N PHE A 126 -11.96 19.97 6.56
CA PHE A 126 -11.47 18.86 5.74
C PHE A 126 -10.33 18.10 6.42
N PHE A 127 -9.28 18.79 6.88
CA PHE A 127 -8.15 18.14 7.55
C PHE A 127 -8.54 17.51 8.89
N SER A 128 -9.47 18.12 9.63
CA SER A 128 -10.00 17.56 10.87
C SER A 128 -10.69 16.21 10.62
N TYR A 129 -11.58 16.12 9.63
CA TYR A 129 -12.23 14.86 9.25
C TYR A 129 -11.26 13.86 8.63
N PHE A 130 -10.30 14.33 7.82
CA PHE A 130 -9.28 13.49 7.19
C PHE A 130 -8.42 12.77 8.25
N TYR A 131 -7.89 13.51 9.22
CA TYR A 131 -7.10 12.90 10.30
C TYR A 131 -7.94 12.07 11.26
N LEU A 132 -9.20 12.45 11.52
CA LEU A 132 -10.11 11.61 12.28
C LEU A 132 -10.31 10.25 11.59
N ALA A 133 -10.57 10.24 10.28
CA ALA A 133 -10.76 9.02 9.50
C ALA A 133 -9.49 8.15 9.47
N LEU A 134 -8.30 8.76 9.35
CA LEU A 134 -7.02 8.02 9.41
C LEU A 134 -6.79 7.36 10.77
N ASN A 135 -7.01 8.09 11.87
CA ASN A 135 -6.83 7.54 13.21
C ASN A 135 -7.86 6.45 13.52
N LEU A 136 -9.13 6.65 13.11
CA LEU A 136 -10.16 5.61 13.23
C LEU A 136 -9.82 4.38 12.41
N GLY A 137 -9.36 4.54 11.17
CA GLY A 137 -8.92 3.43 10.32
C GLY A 137 -7.76 2.65 10.94
N SER A 138 -6.76 3.35 11.50
CA SER A 138 -5.63 2.72 12.18
C SER A 138 -6.03 1.95 13.45
N LEU A 139 -7.16 2.29 14.09
CA LEU A 139 -7.66 1.57 15.26
C LEU A 139 -8.24 0.19 14.88
N PHE A 140 -8.76 0.05 13.66
CA PHE A 140 -9.37 -1.18 13.15
C PHE A 140 -8.41 -2.05 12.32
N SER A 141 -7.20 -1.55 12.01
CA SER A 141 -6.16 -2.27 11.29
C SER A 141 -5.31 -3.14 12.22
#